data_AF-A0A916F2G7-F1
#
_entry.id   AF-A0A916F2G7-F1
#
_cell.length_a   1.000
_cell.length_b   1.000
_cell.length_c   1.000
_cell.angle_alpha   90.00
_cell.angle_beta   90.00
_cell.angle_gamma   90.00
#
_symmetry.space_group_name_H-M   'P 1'
#
loop_
_entity.id
_entity.type
_entity.pdbx_description
1 polymer ?
#
loop_
_entity_poly.entity_id
_entity_poly.type
_entity_poly.pdbx_seq_one_letter_code
_entity_poly.pdbx_strand_id
1 'polypeptide(L)'
;MPAVDALLARFESAKLRDYVAQLEQPDSFAFQGNQDFITEIAAYTRETLGSDLAEAISGELRERPQVLTANHHGIDTFAQSTQSNLLFSMRKRLDGKPVKTVPVLACGSVPLNNLTYPRGLLVYAGTSVPGDGGICKLPIFPDSYKRKLVSAVGPFTAEMLCRSRDRANRLVADYKLGGALEAAINTVFDDFANVGQAFIGYGRQATVVNHRFWQRLFRGRSCRSELVYIEIESIVSRLLEKDLFDKSTICHQLMFDPELRRQLIENLDGQRGCWQYEKLLRRCSAAAAVKGFNEADSAQGTMFFWGVDAKGRKIPLCIMEDENATGVELRGLDDSGQLWAYPFTAADMTWAAGRSFVTINIHIISSYIYCQRS
;
A
#
# COMPACT_ATOMS: atom_id res chain seq x y z
N MET A 1 4.94 3.68 27.71
CA MET A 1 4.13 2.70 26.93
C MET A 1 4.85 1.38 27.07
N PRO A 2 4.28 0.32 27.69
CA PRO A 2 5.06 -0.83 28.14
C PRO A 2 5.99 -1.47 27.09
N ALA A 3 5.54 -1.57 25.84
CA ALA A 3 6.36 -2.07 24.73
C ALA A 3 7.51 -1.13 24.33
N VAL A 4 7.28 0.18 24.38
CA VAL A 4 8.32 1.21 24.12
C VAL A 4 9.33 1.22 25.26
N ASP A 5 8.87 1.15 26.50
CA ASP A 5 9.72 1.16 27.69
C ASP A 5 10.62 -0.09 27.71
N ALA A 6 10.08 -1.26 27.34
CA ALA A 6 10.85 -2.49 27.18
C ALA A 6 11.87 -2.43 26.04
N LEU A 7 11.52 -1.82 24.90
CA LEU A 7 12.45 -1.59 23.78
C LEU A 7 13.58 -0.66 24.20
N LEU A 8 13.27 0.45 24.85
CA LEU A 8 14.27 1.40 25.34
C LEU A 8 15.19 0.74 26.35
N ALA A 9 14.67 0.00 27.33
CA ALA A 9 15.50 -0.73 28.30
C ALA A 9 16.42 -1.78 27.64
N ARG A 10 15.94 -2.45 26.58
CA ARG A 10 16.73 -3.47 25.87
C ARG A 10 17.84 -2.86 25.00
N PHE A 11 17.64 -1.65 24.46
CA PHE A 11 18.52 -1.05 23.46
C PHE A 11 19.12 0.30 23.88
N GLU A 12 19.03 0.66 25.17
CA GLU A 12 19.40 1.97 25.71
C GLU A 12 20.79 2.44 25.27
N SER A 13 21.75 1.52 25.21
CA SER A 13 23.15 1.78 24.83
C SER A 13 23.52 1.28 23.43
N ALA A 14 22.57 0.69 22.69
CA ALA A 14 22.84 0.12 21.36
C ALA A 14 22.88 1.21 20.29
N LYS A 15 23.76 1.08 19.30
CA LYS A 15 23.69 1.95 18.12
C LYS A 15 22.50 1.51 17.27
N LEU A 16 21.88 2.45 16.54
CA LEU A 16 20.76 2.12 15.63
C LEU A 16 21.11 0.99 14.64
N ARG A 17 22.35 0.94 14.16
CA ARG A 17 22.82 -0.15 13.29
C ARG A 17 22.80 -1.53 13.98
N ASP A 18 23.03 -1.57 15.29
CA ASP A 18 23.03 -2.81 16.07
C ASP A 18 21.59 -3.27 16.32
N TYR A 19 20.65 -2.34 16.45
CA TYR A 19 19.21 -2.62 16.42
C TYR A 19 18.76 -3.17 15.07
N VAL A 20 19.17 -2.52 13.96
CA VAL A 20 18.79 -2.96 12.59
C VAL A 20 19.34 -4.35 12.28
N ALA A 21 20.55 -4.69 12.72
CA ALA A 21 21.12 -6.02 12.55
C ALA A 21 20.27 -7.13 13.22
N GLN A 22 19.48 -6.81 14.24
CA GLN A 22 18.57 -7.76 14.89
C GLN A 22 17.23 -7.92 14.15
N LEU A 23 16.94 -7.07 13.17
CA LEU A 23 15.77 -7.24 12.29
C LEU A 23 15.99 -8.35 11.25
N GLU A 24 17.19 -8.92 11.18
CA GLU A 24 17.48 -10.11 10.37
C GLU A 24 16.69 -11.30 10.94
N GLN A 25 15.62 -11.66 10.25
CA GLN A 25 14.78 -12.80 10.58
C GLN A 25 15.47 -14.10 10.13
N PRO A 26 15.33 -15.21 10.90
CA PRO A 26 15.76 -16.52 10.44
C PRO A 26 14.92 -16.95 9.22
N ASP A 27 15.49 -17.82 8.40
CA ASP A 27 14.79 -18.44 7.28
C ASP A 27 13.51 -19.11 7.78
N SER A 28 12.36 -18.62 7.33
CA SER A 28 11.07 -19.27 7.56
C SER A 28 10.79 -20.27 6.45
N PHE A 29 10.04 -21.32 6.77
CA PHE A 29 9.52 -22.23 5.75
C PHE A 29 8.67 -21.45 4.72
N ALA A 30 9.00 -21.61 3.44
CA ALA A 30 8.27 -20.97 2.34
C ALA A 30 7.37 -22.00 1.64
N PHE A 31 6.08 -21.70 1.52
CA PHE A 31 5.11 -22.55 0.82
C PHE A 31 5.20 -22.44 -0.71
N GLN A 32 5.79 -21.36 -1.21
CA GLN A 32 5.99 -21.10 -2.64
C GLN A 32 7.32 -20.37 -2.85
N GLY A 33 7.96 -20.60 -3.99
CA GLY A 33 9.15 -19.84 -4.38
C GLY A 33 8.84 -18.36 -4.60
N ASN A 34 9.86 -17.50 -4.59
CA ASN A 34 9.71 -16.04 -4.71
C ASN A 34 10.33 -15.47 -6.01
N GLN A 35 10.72 -16.33 -6.96
CA GLN A 35 11.47 -15.91 -8.14
C GLN A 35 10.61 -15.10 -9.12
N ASP A 36 9.33 -15.45 -9.25
CA ASP A 36 8.31 -14.69 -9.95
C ASP A 36 8.08 -13.31 -9.32
N PHE A 37 7.95 -13.25 -8.00
CA PHE A 37 7.81 -12.00 -7.24
C PHE A 37 9.01 -11.06 -7.46
N ILE A 38 10.24 -11.58 -7.39
CA ILE A 38 11.46 -10.81 -7.68
C ILE A 38 11.45 -10.30 -9.13
N THR A 39 10.96 -11.11 -10.06
CA THR A 39 10.87 -10.74 -11.48
C THR A 39 9.89 -9.60 -11.70
N GLU A 40 8.71 -9.65 -11.06
CA GLU A 40 7.71 -8.58 -11.16
C GLU A 40 8.17 -7.29 -10.48
N ILE A 41 8.87 -7.37 -9.35
CA ILE A 41 9.51 -6.19 -8.73
C ILE A 41 10.53 -5.55 -9.68
N ALA A 42 11.37 -6.35 -10.30
CA ALA A 42 12.37 -5.85 -11.25
C ALA A 42 11.70 -5.20 -12.47
N ALA A 43 10.62 -5.79 -12.98
CA ALA A 43 9.84 -5.21 -14.08
C ALA A 43 9.22 -3.86 -13.68
N TYR A 44 8.53 -3.79 -12.54
CA TYR A 44 7.96 -2.55 -12.02
C TYR A 44 9.03 -1.45 -11.82
N THR A 45 10.17 -1.83 -11.23
CA THR A 45 11.28 -0.91 -10.97
C THR A 45 11.88 -0.41 -12.28
N ARG A 46 12.03 -1.27 -13.29
CA ARG A 46 12.57 -0.89 -14.60
C ARG A 46 11.66 0.14 -15.29
N GLU A 47 10.35 -0.07 -15.24
CA GLU A 47 9.36 0.82 -15.85
C GLU A 47 9.28 2.20 -15.18
N THR A 48 9.68 2.31 -13.91
CA THR A 48 9.51 3.53 -13.10
C THR A 48 10.81 4.27 -12.81
N LEU A 49 11.88 3.54 -12.49
CA LEU A 49 13.16 4.06 -11.98
C LEU A 49 14.37 3.63 -12.83
N GLY A 50 14.19 2.76 -13.83
CA GLY A 50 15.22 2.36 -14.79
C GLY A 50 15.90 1.02 -14.50
N SER A 51 16.69 0.56 -15.47
CA SER A 51 17.28 -0.79 -15.48
C SER A 51 18.31 -1.03 -14.37
N ASP A 52 19.19 -0.06 -14.10
CA ASP A 52 20.25 -0.21 -13.10
C ASP A 52 19.69 -0.51 -11.70
N LEU A 53 18.62 0.20 -11.32
CA LEU A 53 17.93 -0.03 -10.06
C LEU A 53 17.17 -1.36 -10.05
N ALA A 54 16.57 -1.74 -11.18
CA ALA A 54 15.88 -3.03 -11.31
C ALA A 54 16.84 -4.22 -11.16
N GLU A 55 18.05 -4.11 -11.69
CA GLU A 55 19.09 -5.12 -11.50
C GLU A 55 19.54 -5.18 -10.04
N ALA A 56 19.83 -4.01 -9.44
CA ALA A 56 20.27 -3.91 -8.05
C ALA A 56 19.24 -4.51 -7.07
N ILE A 57 17.97 -4.12 -7.16
CA ILE A 57 16.92 -4.63 -6.27
C ILE A 57 16.72 -6.14 -6.45
N SER A 58 16.76 -6.64 -7.70
CA SER A 58 16.60 -8.07 -7.97
C SER A 58 17.76 -8.90 -7.40
N GLY A 59 19.00 -8.40 -7.50
CA GLY A 59 20.17 -9.06 -6.93
C GLY A 59 20.09 -9.10 -5.39
N GLU A 60 19.74 -7.98 -4.77
CA GLU A 60 19.61 -7.90 -3.32
C GLU A 60 18.47 -8.74 -2.76
N LEU A 61 17.34 -8.85 -3.46
CA LEU A 61 16.23 -9.70 -3.04
C LEU A 61 16.52 -11.20 -3.20
N ARG A 62 17.33 -11.59 -4.20
CA ARG A 62 17.81 -12.99 -4.31
C ARG A 62 18.78 -13.34 -3.18
N GLU A 63 19.63 -12.41 -2.77
CA GLU A 63 20.54 -12.60 -1.63
C GLU A 63 19.78 -12.63 -0.30
N ARG A 64 18.86 -11.67 -0.10
CA ARG A 64 18.08 -11.49 1.12
C ARG A 64 16.69 -10.92 0.78
N PRO A 65 15.62 -11.76 0.76
CA PRO A 65 14.27 -11.35 0.33
C PRO A 65 13.54 -10.54 1.43
N GLN A 66 14.08 -9.37 1.78
CA GLN A 66 13.55 -8.50 2.80
C GLN A 66 12.98 -7.21 2.19
N VAL A 67 11.76 -6.87 2.56
CA VAL A 67 11.03 -5.68 2.08
C VAL A 67 10.25 -5.03 3.23
N LEU A 68 10.02 -3.72 3.16
CA LEU A 68 9.08 -3.04 4.04
C LEU A 68 7.64 -3.19 3.50
N THR A 69 6.67 -3.50 4.36
CA THR A 69 5.27 -3.76 3.95
C THR A 69 4.22 -2.92 4.69
N ALA A 70 4.65 -2.09 5.65
CA ALA A 70 3.74 -1.33 6.52
C ALA A 70 3.32 0.03 5.93
N ASN A 71 3.83 0.38 4.75
CA ASN A 71 3.66 1.71 4.19
C ASN A 71 2.37 1.77 3.35
N HIS A 72 1.67 2.89 3.42
CA HIS A 72 0.64 3.22 2.44
C HIS A 72 1.28 3.82 1.21
N HIS A 73 0.73 3.51 0.03
CA HIS A 73 1.22 4.09 -1.22
C HIS A 73 0.73 5.52 -1.40
N GLY A 74 1.49 6.31 -2.12
CA GLY A 74 1.29 7.77 -2.27
C GLY A 74 2.56 8.54 -1.95
N ILE A 75 2.45 9.88 -1.84
CA ILE A 75 3.61 10.72 -1.55
C ILE A 75 4.04 10.53 -0.09
N ASP A 76 5.24 9.99 0.11
CA ASP A 76 5.74 9.64 1.43
C ASP A 76 6.34 10.86 2.13
N THR A 77 5.48 11.60 2.81
CA THR A 77 5.86 12.68 3.72
C THR A 77 5.51 12.35 5.17
N PHE A 78 5.06 11.13 5.45
CA PHE A 78 4.68 10.74 6.80
C PHE A 78 5.90 10.36 7.61
N ALA A 79 6.18 11.10 8.69
CA ALA A 79 7.41 10.98 9.45
C ALA A 79 7.75 9.54 9.90
N GLN A 80 6.74 8.75 10.31
CA GLN A 80 7.00 7.37 10.75
C GLN A 80 7.46 6.48 9.58
N SER A 81 6.84 6.63 8.40
CA SER A 81 7.27 5.93 7.18
C SER A 81 8.68 6.35 6.77
N THR A 82 8.97 7.65 6.72
CA THR A 82 10.31 8.17 6.39
C THR A 82 11.37 7.62 7.36
N GLN A 83 11.09 7.63 8.67
CA GLN A 83 12.00 7.10 9.69
C GLN A 83 12.23 5.58 9.53
N SER A 84 11.17 4.82 9.27
CA SER A 84 11.27 3.38 8.98
C SER A 84 12.16 3.11 7.76
N ASN A 85 11.95 3.85 6.68
CA ASN A 85 12.77 3.72 5.46
C ASN A 85 14.24 4.05 5.73
N LEU A 86 14.53 5.09 6.52
CA LEU A 86 15.89 5.44 6.95
C LEU A 86 16.54 4.34 7.78
N LEU A 87 15.80 3.77 8.74
CA LEU A 87 16.28 2.66 9.55
C LEU A 87 16.60 1.44 8.67
N PHE A 88 15.67 1.06 7.79
CA PHE A 88 15.84 -0.09 6.90
C PHE A 88 16.97 0.11 5.90
N SER A 89 17.25 1.35 5.48
CA SER A 89 18.38 1.66 4.58
C SER A 89 19.76 1.33 5.16
N MET A 90 19.87 1.20 6.49
CA MET A 90 21.13 0.86 7.18
C MET A 90 21.45 -0.64 7.17
N ARG A 91 20.56 -1.48 6.61
CA ARG A 91 20.82 -2.93 6.48
C ARG A 91 22.05 -3.20 5.60
N LYS A 92 22.61 -4.39 5.76
CA LYS A 92 23.79 -4.85 5.02
C LYS A 92 23.47 -6.07 4.16
N ARG A 93 24.21 -6.20 3.08
CA ARG A 93 24.27 -7.40 2.26
C ARG A 93 25.04 -8.51 2.99
N LEU A 94 24.97 -9.73 2.46
CA LEU A 94 25.67 -10.90 3.02
C LEU A 94 27.20 -10.69 3.07
N ASP A 95 27.76 -9.92 2.14
CA ASP A 95 29.18 -9.57 2.11
C ASP A 95 29.56 -8.42 3.07
N GLY A 96 28.62 -7.97 3.91
CA GLY A 96 28.81 -6.90 4.89
C GLY A 96 28.79 -5.48 4.31
N LYS A 97 28.66 -5.32 2.99
CA LYS A 97 28.55 -3.99 2.36
C LYS A 97 27.17 -3.37 2.58
N PRO A 98 27.05 -2.04 2.55
CA PRO A 98 25.75 -1.37 2.54
C PRO A 98 24.88 -1.86 1.39
N VAL A 99 23.58 -1.92 1.62
CA VAL A 99 22.64 -2.14 0.51
C VAL A 99 22.59 -0.95 -0.42
N LYS A 100 22.28 -1.23 -1.68
CA LYS A 100 22.04 -0.29 -2.76
C LYS A 100 20.57 0.08 -2.85
N THR A 101 19.64 -0.73 -2.32
CA THR A 101 18.21 -0.45 -2.44
C THR A 101 17.44 -0.55 -1.12
N VAL A 102 16.37 0.22 -1.01
CA VAL A 102 15.38 0.19 0.08
C VAL A 102 14.03 -0.19 -0.53
N PRO A 103 13.73 -1.49 -0.67
CA PRO A 103 12.47 -1.94 -1.25
C PRO A 103 11.31 -1.75 -0.27
N VAL A 104 10.27 -1.03 -0.71
CA VAL A 104 9.05 -0.77 0.05
C VAL A 104 7.85 -1.23 -0.76
N LEU A 105 7.18 -2.29 -0.32
CA LEU A 105 5.85 -2.67 -0.79
C LEU A 105 4.81 -1.82 -0.07
N ALA A 106 4.25 -0.86 -0.78
CA ALA A 106 3.29 0.08 -0.23
C ALA A 106 1.87 -0.22 -0.73
N CYS A 107 0.91 -0.11 0.18
CA CYS A 107 -0.51 -0.42 -0.05
C CYS A 107 -1.24 0.73 -0.76
N GLY A 108 -1.60 0.53 -2.03
CA GLY A 108 -2.38 1.46 -2.86
C GLY A 108 -3.90 1.33 -2.65
N SER A 109 -4.36 0.26 -2.02
CA SER A 109 -5.76 0.06 -1.64
C SER A 109 -6.15 0.86 -0.40
N VAL A 110 -5.53 2.01 -0.14
CA VAL A 110 -5.98 2.95 0.90
C VAL A 110 -6.73 4.13 0.29
N PRO A 111 -7.76 4.66 0.98
CA PRO A 111 -8.39 5.91 0.58
C PRO A 111 -7.40 7.09 0.62
N LEU A 112 -7.58 8.07 -0.26
CA LEU A 112 -6.72 9.24 -0.32
C LEU A 112 -6.69 10.06 0.99
N ASN A 113 -7.77 10.03 1.79
CA ASN A 113 -7.86 10.71 3.07
C ASN A 113 -7.35 9.92 4.28
N ASN A 114 -6.55 8.88 4.07
CA ASN A 114 -5.90 8.16 5.15
C ASN A 114 -5.00 9.08 6.01
N LEU A 115 -4.63 8.62 7.21
CA LEU A 115 -3.72 9.27 8.16
C LEU A 115 -2.37 9.63 7.53
N THR A 116 -1.80 8.74 6.72
CA THR A 116 -0.54 8.97 5.98
C THR A 116 -0.68 10.02 4.87
N TYR A 117 -1.91 10.48 4.62
CA TYR A 117 -2.29 11.55 3.72
C TYR A 117 -1.79 11.46 2.27
N PRO A 118 -2.06 10.34 1.57
CA PRO A 118 -1.63 10.16 0.18
C PRO A 118 -2.32 11.14 -0.79
N ARG A 119 -3.34 11.90 -0.37
CA ARG A 119 -3.93 12.99 -1.18
C ARG A 119 -2.96 14.13 -1.51
N GLY A 120 -1.83 14.25 -0.81
CA GLY A 120 -0.89 15.34 -1.01
C GLY A 120 0.30 15.24 -0.07
N LEU A 121 0.63 16.34 0.62
CA LEU A 121 1.80 16.45 1.49
C LEU A 121 1.38 16.70 2.94
N LEU A 122 2.14 16.10 3.86
CA LEU A 122 2.22 16.51 5.25
C LEU A 122 3.41 17.44 5.42
N VAL A 123 3.16 18.64 5.95
CA VAL A 123 4.18 19.64 6.24
C VAL A 123 4.31 19.78 7.75
N TYR A 124 5.50 19.53 8.27
CA TYR A 124 5.82 19.65 9.69
C TYR A 124 6.33 21.08 9.94
N ALA A 125 5.41 21.97 10.31
CA ALA A 125 5.66 23.40 10.42
C ALA A 125 5.78 23.90 11.87
N GLY A 126 5.79 22.98 12.84
CA GLY A 126 5.89 23.29 14.26
C GLY A 126 4.60 23.87 14.84
N THR A 127 4.64 24.28 16.12
CA THR A 127 3.45 24.72 16.88
C THR A 127 2.87 26.05 16.41
N SER A 128 3.58 26.77 15.53
CA SER A 128 3.17 28.08 14.99
C SER A 128 2.04 27.99 13.96
N VAL A 129 1.65 26.78 13.54
CA VAL A 129 0.62 26.58 12.52
C VAL A 129 -0.57 25.76 13.04
N PRO A 130 -1.81 26.13 12.68
CA PRO A 130 -3.00 25.34 12.98
C PRO A 130 -2.91 23.93 12.40
N GLY A 131 -3.14 22.94 13.25
CA GLY A 131 -3.09 21.53 12.89
C GLY A 131 -2.94 20.64 14.11
N ASP A 132 -3.08 19.34 13.89
CA ASP A 132 -2.81 18.33 14.91
C ASP A 132 -1.30 18.23 15.13
N GLY A 133 -0.81 18.76 16.26
CA GLY A 133 0.62 18.72 16.62
C GLY A 133 1.57 19.52 15.71
N GLY A 134 1.08 20.57 15.02
CA GLY A 134 1.91 21.38 14.12
C GLY A 134 2.14 20.77 12.73
N ILE A 135 1.27 19.84 12.33
CA ILE A 135 1.29 19.19 11.01
C ILE A 135 0.20 19.78 10.13
N CYS A 136 0.59 20.26 8.95
CA CYS A 136 -0.31 20.84 7.97
C CYS A 136 -0.50 19.93 6.77
N LYS A 137 -1.76 19.78 6.35
CA LYS A 137 -2.15 19.01 5.17
C LYS A 137 -2.23 19.90 3.94
N LEU A 138 -1.34 19.69 2.97
CA LEU A 138 -1.38 20.34 1.65
C LEU A 138 -1.92 19.34 0.60
N PRO A 139 -3.23 19.38 0.29
CA PRO A 139 -3.79 18.50 -0.73
C PRO A 139 -3.26 18.83 -2.12
N ILE A 140 -2.97 17.81 -2.93
CA ILE A 140 -2.79 17.92 -4.38
C ILE A 140 -4.12 17.59 -5.06
N PHE A 141 -4.72 16.46 -4.71
CA PHE A 141 -6.03 16.07 -5.22
C PHE A 141 -7.18 16.82 -4.51
N PRO A 142 -8.29 17.12 -5.20
CA PRO A 142 -9.43 17.82 -4.63
C PRO A 142 -10.18 16.97 -3.58
N ASP A 143 -11.04 17.62 -2.80
CA ASP A 143 -11.76 16.92 -1.71
C ASP A 143 -12.67 15.79 -2.19
N SER A 144 -13.24 15.91 -3.39
CA SER A 144 -14.07 14.88 -4.01
C SER A 144 -13.34 13.55 -4.21
N TYR A 145 -12.00 13.53 -4.17
CA TYR A 145 -11.19 12.33 -4.32
C TYR A 145 -10.92 11.61 -3.00
N LYS A 146 -11.30 12.19 -1.85
CA LYS A 146 -10.89 11.73 -0.52
C LYS A 146 -11.17 10.25 -0.24
N ARG A 147 -12.29 9.71 -0.76
CA ARG A 147 -12.69 8.30 -0.59
C ARG A 147 -12.17 7.35 -1.68
N LYS A 148 -11.49 7.87 -2.71
CA LYS A 148 -10.94 7.05 -3.78
C LYS A 148 -9.67 6.37 -3.33
N LEU A 149 -9.43 5.16 -3.83
CA LEU A 149 -8.20 4.41 -3.59
C LEU A 149 -7.03 5.01 -4.35
N VAL A 150 -5.84 4.96 -3.75
CA VAL A 150 -4.59 5.40 -4.40
C VAL A 150 -4.36 4.65 -5.72
N SER A 151 -4.54 3.33 -5.72
CA SER A 151 -4.36 2.47 -6.91
C SER A 151 -5.42 2.69 -8.00
N ALA A 152 -6.56 3.31 -7.68
CA ALA A 152 -7.65 3.57 -8.61
C ALA A 152 -7.67 5.02 -9.13
N VAL A 153 -6.71 5.85 -8.71
CA VAL A 153 -6.67 7.28 -9.06
C VAL A 153 -5.67 7.52 -10.19
N GLY A 154 -6.14 8.22 -11.23
CA GLY A 154 -5.29 8.71 -12.30
C GLY A 154 -4.28 9.74 -11.81
N PRO A 155 -3.31 10.14 -12.66
CA PRO A 155 -2.23 11.03 -12.27
C PRO A 155 -2.74 12.39 -11.77
N PHE A 156 -1.99 13.04 -10.88
CA PHE A 156 -2.23 14.44 -10.58
C PHE A 156 -1.95 15.29 -11.83
N THR A 157 -2.71 16.37 -12.01
CA THR A 157 -2.57 17.28 -13.15
C THR A 157 -1.72 18.50 -12.80
N ALA A 158 -1.19 19.20 -13.81
CA ALA A 158 -0.49 20.46 -13.62
C ALA A 158 -1.36 21.52 -12.91
N GLU A 159 -2.67 21.55 -13.20
CA GLU A 159 -3.62 22.45 -12.53
C GLU A 159 -3.80 22.10 -11.04
N MET A 160 -3.88 20.81 -10.70
CA MET A 160 -3.91 20.35 -9.30
C MET A 160 -2.63 20.78 -8.56
N LEU A 161 -1.46 20.62 -9.18
CA LEU A 161 -0.19 21.07 -8.61
C LEU A 161 -0.13 22.59 -8.43
N CYS A 162 -0.58 23.37 -9.41
CA CYS A 162 -0.61 24.83 -9.33
C CYS A 162 -1.45 25.30 -8.14
N ARG A 163 -2.68 24.79 -8.00
CA ARG A 163 -3.55 25.12 -6.87
C ARG A 163 -2.95 24.71 -5.51
N SER A 164 -2.27 23.57 -5.48
CA SER A 164 -1.58 23.10 -4.27
C SER A 164 -0.40 24.01 -3.91
N ARG A 165 0.38 24.45 -4.91
CA ARG A 165 1.48 25.41 -4.74
C ARG A 165 0.97 26.77 -4.24
N ASP A 166 -0.12 27.28 -4.80
CA ASP A 166 -0.75 28.53 -4.32
C ASP A 166 -1.23 28.43 -2.87
N ARG A 167 -1.73 27.25 -2.47
CA ARG A 167 -2.09 26.99 -1.08
C ARG A 167 -0.85 26.94 -0.18
N ALA A 168 0.24 26.37 -0.66
CA ALA A 168 1.49 26.30 0.08
C ALA A 168 2.13 27.69 0.28
N ASN A 169 2.11 28.53 -0.76
CA ASN A 169 2.60 29.91 -0.68
C ASN A 169 1.79 30.75 0.32
N ARG A 170 0.46 30.58 0.34
CA ARG A 170 -0.39 31.21 1.37
C ARG A 170 -0.06 30.71 2.77
N LEU A 171 0.14 29.40 2.96
CA LEU A 171 0.55 28.84 4.25
C LEU A 171 1.87 29.47 4.74
N VAL A 172 2.85 29.61 3.86
CA VAL A 172 4.13 30.26 4.18
C VAL A 172 3.92 31.72 4.60
N ALA A 173 3.11 32.47 3.85
CA ALA A 173 2.84 33.88 4.12
C ALA A 173 2.06 34.09 5.42
N ASP A 174 0.95 33.37 5.62
CA ASP A 174 0.03 33.53 6.74
C ASP A 174 0.68 33.21 8.08
N TYR A 175 1.56 32.19 8.11
CA TYR A 175 2.21 31.71 9.33
C TYR A 175 3.69 32.09 9.44
N LYS A 176 4.19 32.94 8.53
CA LYS A 176 5.58 33.39 8.48
C LYS A 176 6.56 32.23 8.63
N LEU A 177 6.33 31.16 7.86
CA LEU A 177 7.19 29.99 7.91
C LEU A 177 8.61 30.37 7.50
N GLY A 178 9.60 29.87 8.24
CA GLY A 178 11.01 30.22 7.99
C GLY A 178 11.48 29.84 6.58
N GLY A 179 12.42 30.60 6.03
CA GLY A 179 12.84 30.49 4.62
C GLY A 179 13.36 29.11 4.19
N ALA A 180 13.89 28.31 5.12
CA ALA A 180 14.31 26.94 4.83
C ALA A 180 13.13 26.01 4.51
N LEU A 181 12.00 26.17 5.22
CA LEU A 181 10.78 25.37 5.00
C LEU A 181 10.09 25.79 3.69
N GLU A 182 10.01 27.10 3.43
CA GLU A 182 9.52 27.63 2.16
C GLU A 182 10.34 27.09 0.97
N ALA A 183 11.66 27.14 1.06
CA ALA A 183 12.55 26.63 0.01
C ALA A 183 12.36 25.12 -0.22
N ALA A 184 12.17 24.35 0.86
CA ALA A 184 11.90 22.91 0.78
C ALA A 184 10.54 22.61 0.12
N ILE A 185 9.49 23.35 0.46
CA ILE A 185 8.16 23.23 -0.14
C ILE A 185 8.22 23.53 -1.65
N ASN A 186 8.84 24.65 -2.04
CA ASN A 186 8.95 25.05 -3.45
C ASN A 186 9.73 24.02 -4.27
N THR A 187 10.85 23.57 -3.72
CA THR A 187 11.65 22.49 -4.28
C THR A 187 10.83 21.23 -4.55
N VAL A 188 9.99 20.83 -3.59
CA VAL A 188 9.14 19.65 -3.71
C VAL A 188 8.15 19.80 -4.87
N PHE A 189 7.57 20.99 -5.07
CA PHE A 189 6.71 21.27 -6.21
C PHE A 189 7.43 21.21 -7.56
N ASP A 190 8.71 21.55 -7.62
CA ASP A 190 9.50 21.40 -8.82
C ASP A 190 9.77 19.91 -9.13
N ASP A 191 10.00 19.08 -8.11
CA ASP A 191 10.11 17.62 -8.28
C ASP A 191 8.82 17.02 -8.84
N PHE A 192 7.64 17.47 -8.36
CA PHE A 192 6.34 17.08 -8.89
C PHE A 192 6.15 17.44 -10.36
N ALA A 193 6.42 18.70 -10.72
CA ALA A 193 6.24 19.21 -12.08
C ALA A 193 7.07 18.39 -13.09
N ASN A 194 8.26 17.96 -12.69
CA ASN A 194 9.19 17.20 -13.53
C ASN A 194 8.88 15.70 -13.62
N VAL A 195 7.87 15.17 -12.92
CA VAL A 195 7.38 13.79 -13.13
C VAL A 195 6.33 13.74 -14.24
N GLY A 196 5.65 14.88 -14.49
CA GLY A 196 4.71 15.05 -15.60
C GLY A 196 3.55 14.04 -15.58
N GLN A 197 2.83 13.97 -16.70
CA GLN A 197 1.78 12.96 -16.97
C GLN A 197 2.36 11.69 -17.62
N ALA A 198 3.66 11.42 -17.44
CA ALA A 198 4.35 10.29 -18.08
C ALA A 198 3.80 8.91 -17.65
N PHE A 199 2.97 8.88 -16.60
CA PHE A 199 2.36 7.67 -16.07
C PHE A 199 0.84 7.76 -16.07
N ILE A 200 0.19 6.63 -16.37
CA ILE A 200 -1.28 6.48 -16.45
C ILE A 200 -1.96 6.53 -15.08
N GLY A 201 -1.22 6.32 -13.98
CA GLY A 201 -1.77 6.24 -12.63
C GLY A 201 -0.93 7.00 -11.60
N TYR A 202 -1.60 7.47 -10.54
CA TYR A 202 -0.98 8.20 -9.45
C TYR A 202 0.09 7.38 -8.72
N GLY A 203 -0.12 6.09 -8.51
CA GLY A 203 0.83 5.22 -7.81
C GLY A 203 2.24 5.26 -8.41
N ARG A 204 2.38 5.27 -9.74
CA ARG A 204 3.70 5.35 -10.40
C ARG A 204 4.32 6.74 -10.30
N GLN A 205 3.51 7.80 -10.37
CA GLN A 205 4.03 9.15 -10.09
C GLN A 205 4.58 9.25 -8.67
N ALA A 206 3.87 8.67 -7.70
CA ALA A 206 4.29 8.66 -6.31
C ALA A 206 5.62 7.93 -6.12
N THR A 207 5.83 6.78 -6.77
CA THR A 207 7.13 6.08 -6.78
C THR A 207 8.28 7.00 -7.22
N VAL A 208 8.14 7.69 -8.34
CA VAL A 208 9.19 8.57 -8.88
C VAL A 208 9.42 9.78 -7.98
N VAL A 209 8.36 10.40 -7.47
CA VAL A 209 8.48 11.54 -6.54
C VAL A 209 9.18 11.13 -5.25
N ASN A 210 8.78 10.01 -4.64
CA ASN A 210 9.38 9.51 -3.40
C ASN A 210 10.87 9.19 -3.59
N HIS A 211 11.22 8.59 -4.73
CA HIS A 211 12.60 8.34 -5.09
C HIS A 211 13.41 9.65 -5.20
N ARG A 212 12.86 10.69 -5.84
CA ARG A 212 13.52 12.01 -5.91
C ARG A 212 13.69 12.65 -4.54
N PHE A 213 12.67 12.64 -3.69
CA PHE A 213 12.78 13.15 -2.32
C PHE A 213 13.90 12.44 -1.57
N TRP A 214 13.97 11.12 -1.70
CA TRP A 214 15.02 10.33 -1.11
C TRP A 214 16.41 10.74 -1.59
N GLN A 215 16.62 10.85 -2.91
CA GLN A 215 17.90 11.30 -3.46
C GLN A 215 18.33 12.67 -2.94
N ARG A 216 17.37 13.57 -2.69
CA ARG A 216 17.64 14.89 -2.12
C ARG A 216 18.08 14.82 -0.66
N LEU A 217 17.45 13.98 0.17
CA LEU A 217 17.85 13.78 1.57
C LEU A 217 19.32 13.37 1.70
N PHE A 218 19.84 12.66 0.69
CA PHE A 218 21.21 12.17 0.71
C PHE A 218 22.18 12.96 -0.17
N ARG A 219 21.76 14.03 -0.88
CA ARG A 219 22.65 14.83 -1.76
C ARG A 219 23.94 15.26 -1.03
N GLY A 220 25.10 15.14 -1.70
CA GLY A 220 26.45 15.29 -1.13
C GLY A 220 26.99 14.19 -0.16
N ARG A 221 26.41 12.99 -0.08
CA ARG A 221 26.79 11.90 0.87
C ARG A 221 27.26 10.65 0.12
N SER A 222 28.27 9.96 0.67
CA SER A 222 29.02 8.87 0.02
C SER A 222 28.40 7.47 0.13
N CYS A 223 27.46 7.24 1.04
CA CYS A 223 26.75 5.96 1.19
C CYS A 223 25.26 6.20 0.98
N ARG A 224 24.71 5.72 -0.13
CA ARG A 224 23.29 5.90 -0.48
C ARG A 224 22.69 4.61 -1.00
N SER A 225 21.75 4.09 -0.24
CA SER A 225 20.74 3.19 -0.76
C SER A 225 19.73 4.03 -1.54
N GLU A 226 19.15 3.49 -2.61
CA GLU A 226 18.09 4.13 -3.38
C GLU A 226 16.73 3.61 -2.91
N LEU A 227 15.78 4.52 -2.65
CA LEU A 227 14.42 4.15 -2.24
C LEU A 227 13.64 3.66 -3.46
N VAL A 228 13.05 2.46 -3.33
CA VAL A 228 12.24 1.82 -4.36
C VAL A 228 10.85 1.54 -3.79
N TYR A 229 9.96 2.51 -3.96
CA TYR A 229 8.55 2.41 -3.56
C TYR A 229 7.75 1.66 -4.63
N ILE A 230 7.08 0.58 -4.25
CA ILE A 230 6.39 -0.33 -5.16
C ILE A 230 4.94 -0.46 -4.68
N GLU A 231 3.99 -0.15 -5.56
CA GLU A 231 2.59 -0.41 -5.27
C GLU A 231 2.34 -1.93 -5.25
N ILE A 232 2.00 -2.48 -4.08
CA ILE A 232 1.86 -3.94 -3.91
C ILE A 232 0.76 -4.50 -4.81
N GLU A 233 -0.36 -3.80 -4.98
CA GLU A 233 -1.47 -4.23 -5.84
C GLU A 233 -1.01 -4.44 -7.29
N SER A 234 -0.14 -3.57 -7.80
CA SER A 234 0.42 -3.69 -9.16
C SER A 234 1.30 -4.93 -9.34
N ILE A 235 1.93 -5.43 -8.27
CA ILE A 235 2.73 -6.66 -8.29
C ILE A 235 1.81 -7.86 -8.16
N VAL A 236 0.93 -7.87 -7.15
CA VAL A 236 0.13 -9.04 -6.84
C VAL A 236 -0.93 -9.31 -7.92
N SER A 237 -1.49 -8.29 -8.59
CA SER A 237 -2.38 -8.54 -9.74
C SER A 237 -1.69 -9.32 -10.87
N ARG A 238 -0.41 -9.04 -11.14
CA ARG A 238 0.39 -9.75 -12.18
C ARG A 238 0.79 -11.16 -11.75
N LEU A 239 0.98 -11.38 -10.45
CA LEU A 239 1.21 -12.73 -9.91
C LEU A 239 -0.08 -13.54 -9.93
N LEU A 240 -1.21 -12.97 -9.51
CA LEU A 240 -2.52 -13.63 -9.54
C LEU A 240 -2.92 -14.06 -10.95
N GLU A 241 -2.66 -13.25 -11.96
CA GLU A 241 -2.88 -13.61 -13.37
C GLU A 241 -2.29 -14.99 -13.74
N LYS A 242 -1.17 -15.37 -13.12
CA LYS A 242 -0.49 -16.65 -13.33
C LYS A 242 -1.00 -17.69 -12.32
N ASP A 243 -1.01 -17.32 -11.04
CA ASP A 243 -1.30 -18.24 -9.95
C ASP A 243 -2.72 -18.78 -10.02
N LEU A 244 -3.71 -17.96 -10.40
CA LEU A 244 -5.10 -18.40 -10.47
C LEU A 244 -5.34 -19.56 -11.46
N PHE A 245 -4.47 -19.73 -12.46
CA PHE A 245 -4.58 -20.83 -13.44
C PHE A 245 -3.70 -22.04 -13.09
N ASP A 246 -2.74 -21.90 -12.18
CA ASP A 246 -1.85 -22.98 -11.77
C ASP A 246 -2.32 -23.64 -10.47
N LYS A 247 -2.87 -24.85 -10.61
CA LYS A 247 -3.40 -25.67 -9.51
C LYS A 247 -2.39 -26.02 -8.43
N SER A 248 -1.09 -25.91 -8.72
CA SER A 248 -0.03 -26.18 -7.76
C SER A 248 0.24 -25.00 -6.82
N THR A 249 -0.20 -23.79 -7.17
CA THR A 249 0.05 -22.59 -6.38
C THR A 249 -0.87 -22.50 -5.17
N ILE A 250 -0.36 -21.85 -4.12
CA ILE A 250 -1.13 -21.66 -2.90
C ILE A 250 -2.37 -20.80 -3.14
N CYS A 251 -2.28 -19.78 -3.98
CA CYS A 251 -3.41 -18.90 -4.30
C CYS A 251 -4.53 -19.66 -5.00
N HIS A 252 -4.22 -20.54 -5.98
CA HIS A 252 -5.24 -21.36 -6.62
C HIS A 252 -5.92 -22.29 -5.61
N GLN A 253 -5.14 -22.99 -4.78
CA GLN A 253 -5.68 -23.94 -3.82
C GLN A 253 -6.59 -23.24 -2.80
N LEU A 254 -6.15 -22.13 -2.21
CA LEU A 254 -6.94 -21.38 -1.23
C LEU A 254 -8.27 -20.83 -1.80
N MET A 255 -8.32 -20.54 -3.10
CA MET A 255 -9.51 -19.97 -3.75
C MET A 255 -10.41 -21.01 -4.41
N PHE A 256 -9.87 -22.10 -4.94
CA PHE A 256 -10.63 -23.00 -5.81
C PHE A 256 -10.71 -24.44 -5.31
N ASP A 257 -9.88 -24.87 -4.35
CA ASP A 257 -10.14 -26.11 -3.62
C ASP A 257 -11.30 -25.86 -2.62
N PRO A 258 -12.47 -26.53 -2.77
CA PRO A 258 -13.63 -26.21 -1.96
C PRO A 258 -13.42 -26.44 -0.46
N GLU A 259 -12.70 -27.50 -0.10
CA GLU A 259 -12.52 -27.88 1.30
C GLU A 259 -11.51 -26.95 1.98
N LEU A 260 -10.38 -26.67 1.34
CA LEU A 260 -9.39 -25.73 1.85
C LEU A 260 -9.97 -24.31 1.93
N ARG A 261 -10.73 -23.88 0.91
CA ARG A 261 -11.41 -22.59 0.92
C ARG A 261 -12.37 -22.48 2.09
N ARG A 262 -13.21 -23.49 2.31
CA ARG A 262 -14.16 -23.54 3.44
C ARG A 262 -13.43 -23.42 4.77
N GLN A 263 -12.37 -24.20 4.97
CA GLN A 263 -11.55 -24.13 6.18
C GLN A 263 -10.92 -22.74 6.37
N LEU A 264 -10.37 -22.13 5.31
CA LEU A 264 -9.81 -20.78 5.37
C LEU A 264 -10.86 -19.75 5.80
N ILE A 265 -12.06 -19.83 5.21
CA ILE A 265 -13.19 -18.95 5.50
C ILE A 265 -13.56 -19.02 6.98
N GLU A 266 -13.76 -20.22 7.50
CA GLU A 266 -14.17 -20.48 8.88
C GLU A 266 -13.11 -20.06 9.89
N ASN A 267 -11.84 -20.41 9.65
CA ASN A 267 -10.76 -20.14 10.61
C ASN A 267 -10.38 -18.65 10.70
N LEU A 268 -10.58 -17.89 9.62
CA LEU A 268 -10.27 -16.45 9.60
C LEU A 268 -11.48 -15.56 9.88
N ASP A 269 -12.69 -16.11 9.98
CA ASP A 269 -13.88 -15.32 10.32
C ASP A 269 -13.77 -14.72 11.73
N GLY A 270 -14.09 -13.43 11.85
CA GLY A 270 -14.00 -12.68 13.10
C GLY A 270 -12.58 -12.37 13.57
N GLN A 271 -11.54 -12.87 12.90
CA GLN A 271 -10.14 -12.56 13.25
C GLN A 271 -9.79 -11.11 12.92
N ARG A 272 -8.87 -10.53 13.71
CA ARG A 272 -8.44 -9.13 13.53
C ARG A 272 -7.83 -8.95 12.14
N GLY A 273 -8.38 -8.01 11.37
CA GLY A 273 -7.93 -7.70 10.01
C GLY A 273 -8.57 -8.57 8.91
N CYS A 274 -9.32 -9.61 9.29
CA CYS A 274 -10.05 -10.46 8.36
C CYS A 274 -11.51 -9.98 8.21
N TRP A 275 -12.39 -10.86 7.73
CA TRP A 275 -13.81 -10.57 7.53
C TRP A 275 -14.66 -10.93 8.75
N GLN A 276 -15.90 -10.45 8.73
CA GLN A 276 -17.00 -10.90 9.59
C GLN A 276 -18.14 -11.35 8.68
N TYR A 277 -18.21 -12.65 8.41
CA TYR A 277 -19.03 -13.26 7.37
C TYR A 277 -20.51 -12.91 7.52
N GLU A 278 -21.08 -13.06 8.72
CA GLU A 278 -22.49 -12.74 8.97
C GLU A 278 -22.82 -11.26 8.66
N LYS A 279 -21.90 -10.34 8.98
CA LYS A 279 -22.11 -8.91 8.71
C LYS A 279 -22.04 -8.61 7.20
N LEU A 280 -21.11 -9.26 6.49
CA LEU A 280 -20.99 -9.16 5.04
C LEU A 280 -22.23 -9.73 4.33
N LEU A 281 -22.78 -10.86 4.80
CA LEU A 281 -24.02 -11.44 4.30
C LEU A 281 -25.20 -10.49 4.50
N ARG A 282 -25.36 -9.93 5.71
CA ARG A 282 -26.40 -8.94 6.01
C ARG A 282 -26.27 -7.73 5.09
N ARG A 283 -25.05 -7.26 4.83
CA ARG A 283 -24.77 -6.19 3.87
C ARG A 283 -25.20 -6.55 2.46
N CYS A 284 -25.02 -7.79 2.02
CA CYS A 284 -25.43 -8.22 0.68
C CYS A 284 -26.94 -8.51 0.54
N SER A 285 -27.71 -8.47 1.63
CA SER A 285 -29.14 -8.77 1.61
C SER A 285 -30.00 -7.63 1.04
N ALA A 286 -31.11 -7.98 0.39
CA ALA A 286 -32.04 -7.03 -0.24
C ALA A 286 -32.62 -5.99 0.75
N ALA A 287 -32.76 -6.34 2.04
CA ALA A 287 -33.24 -5.42 3.07
C ALA A 287 -32.24 -4.28 3.36
N ALA A 288 -30.95 -4.54 3.15
CA ALA A 288 -29.89 -3.57 3.39
C ALA A 288 -29.74 -2.56 2.24
N ALA A 289 -30.09 -2.95 1.00
CA ALA A 289 -30.16 -2.05 -0.15
C ALA A 289 -31.22 -0.94 0.00
N VAL A 290 -32.26 -1.17 0.81
CA VAL A 290 -33.40 -0.25 0.98
C VAL A 290 -33.19 0.79 2.09
N LYS A 291 -32.43 0.47 3.15
CA LYS A 291 -32.30 1.35 4.34
C LYS A 291 -31.08 2.27 4.33
N GLY A 292 -30.13 2.07 3.40
CA GLY A 292 -28.83 2.72 3.46
C GLY A 292 -27.97 2.16 4.60
N PHE A 293 -26.64 2.22 4.44
CA PHE A 293 -25.69 1.67 5.42
C PHE A 293 -25.24 2.73 6.40
N ASN A 294 -25.24 2.40 7.70
CA ASN A 294 -24.65 3.24 8.73
C ASN A 294 -23.12 3.05 8.78
N GLU A 295 -22.36 4.09 9.14
CA GLU A 295 -20.89 4.03 9.29
C GLU A 295 -20.42 2.96 10.30
N ALA A 296 -21.27 2.59 11.26
CA ALA A 296 -21.00 1.51 12.22
C ALA A 296 -20.88 0.12 11.56
N ASP A 297 -21.43 -0.05 10.35
CA ASP A 297 -21.33 -1.26 9.52
C ASP A 297 -20.06 -1.30 8.64
N SER A 298 -19.11 -0.38 8.85
CA SER A 298 -17.88 -0.28 8.02
C SER A 298 -16.77 -1.26 8.44
N ALA A 299 -16.83 -1.84 9.64
CA ALA A 299 -15.78 -2.70 10.21
C ALA A 299 -15.97 -4.20 9.91
N GLN A 300 -16.37 -4.54 8.68
CA GLN A 300 -16.75 -5.92 8.29
C GLN A 300 -15.65 -6.68 7.53
N GLY A 301 -14.59 -5.98 7.09
CA GLY A 301 -13.55 -6.56 6.24
C GLY A 301 -14.06 -6.90 4.84
N THR A 302 -13.39 -7.82 4.17
CA THR A 302 -13.78 -8.36 2.85
C THR A 302 -13.21 -9.77 2.68
N MET A 303 -13.87 -10.62 1.92
CA MET A 303 -13.39 -11.97 1.60
C MET A 303 -12.57 -11.96 0.32
N PHE A 304 -11.30 -12.38 0.40
CA PHE A 304 -10.31 -12.46 -0.70
C PHE A 304 -9.95 -11.13 -1.36
N PHE A 305 -10.94 -10.41 -1.87
CA PHE A 305 -10.83 -9.22 -2.67
C PHE A 305 -11.76 -8.12 -2.15
N TRP A 306 -11.33 -6.88 -2.26
CA TRP A 306 -12.20 -5.71 -2.27
C TRP A 306 -12.66 -5.46 -3.70
N GLY A 307 -13.94 -5.20 -3.91
CA GLY A 307 -14.42 -4.61 -5.16
C GLY A 307 -14.04 -3.12 -5.23
N VAL A 308 -14.04 -2.57 -6.43
CA VAL A 308 -13.78 -1.15 -6.71
C VAL A 308 -14.90 -0.62 -7.59
N ASP A 309 -15.67 0.34 -7.06
CA ASP A 309 -16.77 0.94 -7.80
C ASP A 309 -16.28 1.84 -8.96
N ALA A 310 -17.20 2.27 -9.82
CA ALA A 310 -16.87 3.18 -10.93
C ALA A 310 -16.31 4.55 -10.47
N LYS A 311 -16.39 4.89 -9.19
CA LYS A 311 -15.83 6.11 -8.59
C LYS A 311 -14.45 5.84 -7.96
N GLY A 312 -13.95 4.61 -7.97
CA GLY A 312 -12.67 4.21 -7.39
C GLY A 312 -12.72 3.94 -5.88
N ARG A 313 -13.87 3.56 -5.32
CA ARG A 313 -14.09 3.32 -3.88
C ARG A 313 -14.20 1.84 -3.59
N LYS A 314 -13.85 1.43 -2.37
CA LYS A 314 -13.93 0.04 -1.92
C LYS A 314 -15.36 -0.45 -1.78
N ILE A 315 -15.57 -1.68 -2.22
CA ILE A 315 -16.78 -2.47 -2.01
C ILE A 315 -16.36 -3.72 -1.22
N PRO A 316 -16.86 -3.93 0.01
CA PRO A 316 -16.72 -5.22 0.68
C PRO A 316 -17.39 -6.31 -0.14
N LEU A 317 -16.67 -7.39 -0.41
CA LEU A 317 -17.17 -8.57 -1.11
C LEU A 317 -17.28 -9.75 -0.14
N CYS A 318 -18.32 -10.55 -0.35
CA CYS A 318 -18.61 -11.78 0.33
C CYS A 318 -18.65 -12.91 -0.71
N ILE A 319 -18.11 -14.07 -0.37
CA ILE A 319 -18.35 -15.26 -1.17
C ILE A 319 -19.78 -15.75 -0.93
N MET A 320 -20.43 -16.16 -2.01
CA MET A 320 -21.80 -16.68 -2.01
C MET A 320 -21.81 -17.98 -2.79
N GLU A 321 -22.28 -19.04 -2.15
CA GLU A 321 -22.58 -20.31 -2.78
C GLU A 321 -24.11 -20.37 -2.90
N ASP A 322 -24.64 -20.21 -4.12
CA ASP A 322 -26.08 -20.25 -4.34
C ASP A 322 -26.49 -21.71 -4.59
N GLU A 323 -27.36 -22.26 -3.76
CA GLU A 323 -27.85 -23.64 -3.89
C GLU A 323 -28.59 -23.88 -5.23
N ASN A 324 -29.05 -22.81 -5.90
CA ASN A 324 -29.76 -22.88 -7.18
C ASN A 324 -28.94 -22.36 -8.38
N ALA A 325 -27.76 -21.76 -8.18
CA ALA A 325 -26.90 -21.32 -9.27
C ALA A 325 -25.73 -22.29 -9.46
N THR A 326 -25.28 -22.46 -10.70
CA THR A 326 -24.24 -23.44 -11.07
C THR A 326 -22.82 -23.01 -10.70
N GLY A 327 -22.62 -22.23 -9.62
CA GLY A 327 -21.30 -21.71 -9.27
C GLY A 327 -21.23 -20.84 -8.02
N VAL A 328 -19.99 -20.55 -7.64
CA VAL A 328 -19.64 -19.66 -6.51
C VAL A 328 -19.43 -18.24 -7.04
N GLU A 329 -19.86 -17.23 -6.30
CA GLU A 329 -19.73 -15.82 -6.69
C GLU A 329 -19.15 -14.96 -5.56
N LEU A 330 -18.47 -13.87 -5.92
CA LEU A 330 -18.20 -12.76 -5.00
C LEU A 330 -19.24 -11.68 -5.20
N ARG A 331 -19.99 -11.34 -4.14
CA ARG A 331 -21.04 -10.31 -4.16
C ARG A 331 -20.76 -9.20 -3.15
N GLY A 332 -21.17 -7.97 -3.47
CA GLY A 332 -21.08 -6.83 -2.57
C GLY A 332 -21.99 -5.68 -2.97
N LEU A 333 -22.40 -4.87 -1.98
CA LEU A 333 -23.11 -3.61 -2.19
C LEU A 333 -22.18 -2.42 -2.00
N ASP A 334 -22.15 -1.52 -2.99
CA ASP A 334 -21.46 -0.25 -2.86
C ASP A 334 -22.23 0.76 -1.99
N ASP A 335 -21.62 1.92 -1.75
CA ASP A 335 -22.22 2.96 -0.90
C ASP A 335 -23.50 3.58 -1.48
N SER A 336 -23.77 3.37 -2.78
CA SER A 336 -25.04 3.75 -3.43
C SER A 336 -26.10 2.65 -3.39
N GLY A 337 -25.78 1.48 -2.83
CA GLY A 337 -26.67 0.32 -2.81
C GLY A 337 -26.71 -0.45 -4.13
N GLN A 338 -25.81 -0.16 -5.07
CA GLN A 338 -25.70 -0.96 -6.29
C GLN A 338 -25.04 -2.31 -5.94
N LEU A 339 -25.62 -3.39 -6.46
CA LEU A 339 -25.08 -4.74 -6.34
C LEU A 339 -24.01 -5.00 -7.39
N TRP A 340 -22.90 -5.53 -6.91
CA TRP A 340 -21.78 -6.02 -7.69
C TRP A 340 -21.66 -7.52 -7.46
N ALA A 341 -21.57 -8.29 -8.54
CA ALA A 341 -21.44 -9.73 -8.50
C ALA A 341 -20.42 -10.17 -9.55
N TYR A 342 -19.52 -11.07 -9.16
CA TYR A 342 -18.48 -11.63 -10.02
C TYR A 342 -18.48 -13.14 -9.87
N PRO A 343 -18.54 -13.91 -10.96
CA PRO A 343 -18.31 -15.35 -10.88
C PRO A 343 -16.93 -15.63 -10.27
N PHE A 344 -16.86 -16.52 -9.29
CA PHE A 344 -15.63 -16.82 -8.58
C PHE A 344 -14.84 -17.92 -9.31
N THR A 345 -14.38 -17.58 -10.51
CA THR A 345 -13.54 -18.44 -11.36
C THR A 345 -12.18 -17.80 -11.59
N ALA A 346 -11.18 -18.60 -11.98
CA ALA A 346 -9.85 -18.10 -12.31
C ALA A 346 -9.88 -17.03 -13.42
N ALA A 347 -10.70 -17.24 -14.45
CA ALA A 347 -10.82 -16.32 -15.58
C ALA A 347 -11.47 -14.98 -15.19
N ASP A 348 -12.58 -15.03 -14.44
CA ASP A 348 -13.31 -13.85 -14.02
C ASP A 348 -12.53 -13.03 -12.99
N MET A 349 -11.85 -13.68 -12.05
CA MET A 349 -11.01 -13.02 -11.05
C MET A 349 -9.80 -12.34 -11.69
N THR A 350 -9.18 -13.00 -12.67
CA THR A 350 -8.10 -12.41 -13.47
C THR A 350 -8.58 -11.19 -14.24
N TRP A 351 -9.71 -11.30 -14.94
CA TRP A 351 -10.29 -10.19 -15.69
C TRP A 351 -10.64 -8.99 -14.81
N ALA A 352 -11.24 -9.25 -13.64
CA ALA A 352 -11.63 -8.21 -12.70
C ALA A 352 -10.40 -7.52 -12.08
N ALA A 353 -9.34 -8.26 -11.74
CA ALA A 353 -8.11 -7.72 -11.19
C ALA A 353 -7.35 -6.86 -12.20
N GLY A 354 -7.23 -7.33 -13.46
CA GLY A 354 -6.55 -6.60 -14.53
C GLY A 354 -7.21 -5.27 -14.91
N ARG A 355 -8.50 -5.09 -14.59
CA ARG A 355 -9.25 -3.83 -14.78
C ARG A 355 -9.37 -2.99 -13.52
N SER A 356 -8.71 -3.38 -12.43
CA SER A 356 -8.81 -2.73 -11.13
C SER A 356 -10.25 -2.67 -10.59
N PHE A 357 -11.12 -3.60 -11.00
CA PHE A 357 -12.47 -3.77 -10.43
C PHE A 357 -12.44 -4.55 -9.13
N VAL A 358 -11.37 -5.33 -8.91
CA VAL A 358 -11.06 -5.91 -7.61
C VAL A 358 -9.62 -5.62 -7.23
N THR A 359 -9.37 -5.53 -5.93
CA THR A 359 -8.03 -5.41 -5.35
C THR A 359 -7.93 -6.34 -4.15
N ILE A 360 -6.77 -6.96 -3.94
CA ILE A 360 -6.62 -8.05 -2.98
C ILE A 360 -6.75 -7.53 -1.55
N ASN A 361 -7.34 -8.34 -0.68
CA ASN A 361 -7.26 -8.10 0.74
C ASN A 361 -5.85 -8.44 1.25
N ILE A 362 -5.00 -7.41 1.38
CA ILE A 362 -3.62 -7.52 1.86
C ILE A 362 -3.53 -8.16 3.25
N HIS A 363 -4.60 -8.11 4.06
CA HIS A 363 -4.60 -8.79 5.35
C HIS A 363 -4.59 -10.32 5.26
N ILE A 364 -5.04 -10.92 4.16
CA ILE A 364 -4.86 -12.36 3.94
C ILE A 364 -3.37 -12.67 3.75
N ILE A 365 -2.65 -11.81 3.04
CA ILE A 365 -1.20 -11.91 2.85
C ILE A 365 -0.46 -11.67 4.18
N SER A 366 -0.86 -10.66 4.98
CA SER A 366 -0.19 -10.36 6.24
C SER A 366 -0.53 -11.34 7.37
N SER A 367 -1.79 -11.76 7.50
CA SER A 367 -2.22 -12.68 8.55
C SER A 367 -1.65 -14.08 8.33
N TYR A 368 -1.40 -14.49 7.08
CA TYR A 368 -0.65 -15.72 6.79
C TYR A 368 0.83 -15.63 7.25
N ILE A 369 1.45 -14.45 7.13
CA ILE A 369 2.81 -14.18 7.63
C ILE A 369 2.84 -14.10 9.17
N TYR A 370 1.78 -13.58 9.81
CA TYR A 370 1.72 -13.40 11.27
C TYR A 370 1.18 -14.61 12.05
N CYS A 371 0.34 -15.47 11.45
CA CYS A 371 -0.16 -16.70 12.10
C CYS A 371 0.94 -17.76 12.34
N GLN A 372 2.17 -17.53 11.88
CA GLN A 372 3.34 -18.35 12.24
C GLN A 372 4.00 -17.94 13.58
N ARG A 373 3.39 -17.02 14.35
CA ARG A 373 3.98 -16.49 15.60
C ARG A 373 3.06 -16.52 16.83
N SER A 374 2.03 -17.35 16.83
CA SER A 374 1.19 -17.60 18.02
C SER A 374 1.30 -19.05 18.46
#